data_AF-A0A7V9TYS3-F1
#
_entry.id   AF-A0A7V9TYS3-F1
#
_cell.length_a   1.000
_cell.length_b   1.000
_cell.length_c   1.000
_cell.angle_alpha   90.00
_cell.angle_beta   90.00
_cell.angle_gamma   90.00
#
_symmetry.space_group_name_H-M   'P 1'
#
loop_
_entity.id
_entity.type
_entity.pdbx_description
1 polymer ?
#
loop_
_entity_poly.entity_id
_entity_poly.type
_entity_poly.pdbx_seq_one_letter_code
_entity_poly.pdbx_strand_id
1 'polypeptide(L)'
;MAKHYDFRIKQGDTLPVIESILTDAQGVVVDLTAASAVTFRMRTKDGGTLALVGTATILAPATAGRVRYAWNAADTAIAGEYEADWKVTFTGGATATFPSGSYLRVLLLPKIV
;
A
#
# COMPACT_ATOMS: atom_id res chain seq x y z
N MET A 1 13.08 -16.94 -13.71
CA MET A 1 13.35 -15.88 -12.71
C MET A 1 12.30 -15.97 -11.61
N ALA A 2 12.70 -15.89 -10.33
CA ALA A 2 11.75 -15.93 -9.22
C ALA A 2 10.92 -14.65 -9.16
N LYS A 3 9.63 -14.79 -8.85
CA LYS A 3 8.70 -13.67 -8.76
C LYS A 3 8.94 -12.91 -7.46
N HIS A 4 9.33 -11.64 -7.56
CA HIS A 4 9.51 -10.77 -6.40
C HIS A 4 8.16 -10.19 -5.95
N TYR A 5 7.90 -10.23 -4.64
CA TYR A 5 6.76 -9.61 -3.98
C TYR A 5 7.27 -8.76 -2.82
N ASP A 6 6.73 -7.55 -2.71
CA ASP A 6 7.08 -6.56 -1.70
C ASP A 6 6.45 -6.90 -0.34
N PHE A 7 5.29 -7.56 -0.35
CA PHE A 7 4.57 -7.93 0.87
C PHE A 7 3.92 -9.32 0.77
N ARG A 8 3.88 -10.05 1.89
CA ARG A 8 3.26 -11.37 2.00
C ARG A 8 2.46 -11.46 3.30
N ILE A 9 1.25 -12.01 3.20
CA ILE A 9 0.37 -12.26 4.35
C ILE A 9 -0.49 -13.49 4.06
N LYS A 10 -0.97 -14.19 5.10
CA LYS A 10 -1.91 -15.30 4.93
C LYS A 10 -3.35 -14.79 4.97
N GLN A 11 -4.22 -15.55 4.33
CA GLN A 11 -5.64 -15.29 4.26
C GLN A 11 -6.25 -15.17 5.66
N GLY A 12 -6.92 -14.06 5.94
CA GLY A 12 -7.56 -13.74 7.21
C GLY A 12 -6.63 -13.19 8.30
N ASP A 13 -5.31 -13.16 8.08
CA ASP A 13 -4.39 -12.54 9.04
C ASP A 13 -4.46 -11.01 8.94
N THR A 14 -4.22 -10.33 10.06
CA THR A 14 -4.16 -8.87 10.14
C THR A 14 -2.74 -8.34 10.42
N LEU A 15 -1.78 -9.25 10.61
CA LEU A 15 -0.37 -8.96 10.84
C LEU A 15 0.51 -9.78 9.87
N PRO A 16 1.67 -9.26 9.45
CA PRO A 16 2.16 -7.91 9.73
C PRO A 16 1.32 -6.81 9.07
N VAL A 17 1.46 -5.57 9.52
CA VAL A 17 0.91 -4.40 8.80
C VAL A 17 1.80 -4.09 7.60
N ILE A 18 1.24 -3.48 6.54
CA ILE A 18 2.05 -3.02 5.41
C ILE A 18 2.54 -1.59 5.65
N GLU A 19 3.85 -1.40 5.53
CA GLU A 19 4.52 -0.11 5.65
C GLU A 19 5.34 0.19 4.40
N SER A 20 5.53 1.46 4.08
CA SER A 20 6.42 1.90 3.00
C SER A 20 7.05 3.25 3.32
N ILE A 21 8.25 3.48 2.78
CA ILE A 21 8.84 4.82 2.65
C ILE A 21 8.53 5.29 1.24
N LEU A 22 7.83 6.41 1.11
CA LEU A 22 7.46 6.96 -0.19
C LEU A 22 8.63 7.76 -0.76
N THR A 23 9.03 7.41 -1.98
CA THR A 23 10.09 8.10 -2.71
C THR A 23 9.58 8.61 -4.05
N ASP A 24 10.17 9.69 -4.55
CA ASP A 24 9.95 10.16 -5.91
C ASP A 24 10.62 9.25 -6.96
N ALA A 25 10.56 9.67 -8.23
CA ALA A 25 11.14 8.92 -9.34
C ALA A 25 12.68 8.81 -9.30
N GLN A 26 13.33 9.65 -8.48
CA GLN A 26 14.77 9.69 -8.27
C GLN A 26 15.18 8.91 -7.00
N GLY A 27 14.22 8.34 -6.26
CA GLY A 27 14.46 7.62 -5.02
C GLY A 27 14.63 8.56 -3.81
N VAL A 28 14.32 9.85 -3.94
CA VAL A 28 14.37 10.79 -2.82
C VAL A 28 13.11 10.65 -1.98
N VAL A 29 13.27 10.59 -0.66
CA VAL A 29 12.15 10.50 0.28
C VAL A 29 11.24 11.72 0.14
N VAL A 30 9.93 11.46 0.04
CA VAL A 30 8.91 12.50 -0.04
C VAL A 30 8.58 13.02 1.34
N ASP A 31 8.66 14.34 1.53
CA ASP A 31 8.15 15.01 2.72
C ASP A 31 6.62 15.06 2.70
N LEU A 32 6.00 14.40 3.68
CA LEU A 32 4.54 14.31 3.82
C LEU A 32 3.96 15.36 4.77
N THR A 33 4.72 16.37 5.20
CA THR A 33 4.25 17.40 6.14
C THR A 33 3.00 18.14 5.62
N ALA A 34 2.92 18.36 4.31
CA ALA A 34 1.76 19.00 3.67
C ALA A 34 0.64 18.01 3.29
N ALA A 35 0.77 16.71 3.59
CA ALA A 35 -0.24 15.71 3.25
C ALA A 35 -1.47 15.83 4.16
N SER A 36 -2.66 15.90 3.56
CA SER A 36 -3.95 15.95 4.27
C SER A 36 -4.60 14.57 4.39
N ALA A 37 -4.27 13.63 3.51
CA ALA A 37 -4.74 12.25 3.59
C ALA A 37 -3.80 11.29 2.87
N VAL A 38 -3.80 10.03 3.31
CA VAL A 38 -3.21 8.90 2.57
C VAL A 38 -4.21 7.74 2.51
N THR A 39 -4.32 7.12 1.34
CA THR A 39 -5.20 5.98 1.08
C THR A 39 -4.36 4.86 0.50
N PHE A 40 -4.48 3.66 1.08
CA PHE A 40 -3.97 2.44 0.50
C PHE A 40 -5.02 1.86 -0.46
N ARG A 41 -4.61 1.52 -1.67
CA ARG A 41 -5.49 0.93 -2.68
C ARG A 41 -4.87 -0.37 -3.17
N MET A 42 -5.71 -1.39 -3.34
CA MET A 42 -5.28 -2.70 -3.80
C MET A 42 -6.27 -3.25 -4.82
N ARG A 43 -5.76 -3.94 -5.84
CA ARG A 43 -6.55 -4.65 -6.86
C ARG A 43 -5.92 -6.00 -7.16
N THR A 44 -6.68 -6.90 -7.76
CA THR A 44 -6.13 -8.14 -8.31
C THR A 44 -5.12 -7.82 -9.42
N LYS A 45 -4.10 -8.66 -9.54
CA LYS A 45 -2.98 -8.42 -10.47
C LYS A 45 -3.37 -8.43 -11.95
N ASP A 46 -4.42 -9.14 -12.33
CA ASP A 46 -4.94 -9.18 -13.70
C ASP A 46 -5.54 -7.85 -14.17
N GLY A 47 -5.69 -6.87 -13.26
CA GLY A 47 -6.22 -5.56 -13.55
C GLY A 47 -7.75 -5.59 -13.58
N GLY A 48 -8.37 -4.73 -12.80
CA GLY A 48 -9.82 -4.70 -12.65
C GLY A 48 -10.26 -3.68 -11.60
N THR A 49 -11.42 -3.92 -11.01
CA THR A 49 -11.97 -3.14 -9.90
C THR A 49 -11.04 -3.20 -8.68
N LEU A 50 -10.97 -2.09 -7.92
CA LEU A 50 -10.26 -2.08 -6.65
C LEU A 50 -10.88 -3.12 -5.70
N ALA A 51 -10.05 -4.04 -5.23
CA ALA A 51 -10.43 -5.00 -4.20
C ALA A 51 -10.50 -4.32 -2.83
N LEU A 52 -9.73 -3.25 -2.63
CA LEU A 52 -9.66 -2.52 -1.37
C LEU A 52 -9.29 -1.06 -1.60
N VAL A 53 -9.94 -0.19 -0.85
CA VAL A 53 -9.60 1.23 -0.68
C VAL A 53 -9.73 1.56 0.80
N GLY A 54 -8.62 1.82 1.47
CA GLY A 54 -8.59 2.02 2.92
C GLY A 54 -7.80 3.25 3.33
N THR A 55 -8.28 3.99 4.33
CA THR A 55 -7.53 5.10 4.93
C THR A 55 -6.28 4.55 5.62
N ALA A 56 -5.13 5.13 5.30
CA ALA A 56 -3.84 4.77 5.87
C ALA A 56 -3.34 5.84 6.84
N THR A 57 -2.26 5.54 7.56
CA THR A 57 -1.63 6.43 8.53
C THR A 57 -0.30 6.94 7.99
N ILE A 58 -0.05 8.24 8.13
CA ILE A 58 1.29 8.84 7.97
C ILE A 58 2.00 8.72 9.32
N LEU A 59 3.18 8.12 9.34
CA LEU A 59 3.96 7.92 10.56
C LEU A 59 4.85 9.14 10.83
N ALA A 60 5.04 9.46 12.10
CA ALA A 60 5.92 10.55 12.52
C ALA A 60 7.41 10.14 12.45
N PRO A 61 8.32 11.07 12.11
CA PRO A 61 8.02 12.40 11.56
C PRO A 61 7.54 12.31 10.10
N ALA A 62 6.61 13.20 9.69
CA ALA A 62 6.06 13.20 8.33
C ALA A 62 7.14 13.42 7.24
N THR A 63 8.24 14.08 7.60
CA THR A 63 9.42 14.28 6.75
C THR A 63 10.14 12.98 6.38
N ALA A 64 9.90 11.88 7.10
CA ALA A 64 10.48 10.57 6.81
C ALA A 64 9.72 9.80 5.71
N GLY A 65 8.61 10.34 5.18
CA GLY A 65 7.85 9.72 4.09
C GLY A 65 7.24 8.37 4.43
N ARG A 66 7.10 8.02 5.72
CA ARG A 66 6.63 6.71 6.16
C ARG A 66 5.11 6.65 6.22
N VAL A 67 4.53 5.62 5.59
CA VAL A 67 3.09 5.35 5.61
C VAL A 67 2.82 3.91 6.04
N ARG A 68 1.64 3.68 6.63
CA ARG A 68 1.20 2.38 7.12
C ARG A 68 -0.27 2.15 6.84
N TYR A 69 -0.62 0.91 6.47
CA TYR A 69 -1.99 0.44 6.45
C TYR A 69 -2.13 -0.79 7.35
N ALA A 70 -3.10 -0.75 8.24
CA ALA A 70 -3.43 -1.86 9.15
C ALA A 70 -4.61 -2.64 8.56
N TRP A 71 -4.38 -3.92 8.31
CA TRP A 71 -5.37 -4.82 7.73
C TRP A 71 -6.49 -5.13 8.72
N ASN A 72 -7.70 -5.31 8.19
CA ASN A 72 -8.76 -6.07 8.82
C ASN A 72 -8.90 -7.46 8.14
N ALA A 73 -9.66 -8.36 8.75
CA ALA A 73 -9.80 -9.73 8.24
C ALA A 73 -10.50 -9.82 6.87
N ALA A 74 -11.35 -8.85 6.51
CA ALA A 74 -11.99 -8.80 5.20
C ALA A 74 -11.02 -8.39 4.09
N ASP A 75 -10.05 -7.52 4.40
CA ASP A 75 -9.02 -7.08 3.46
C ASP A 75 -8.16 -8.24 2.94
N THR A 76 -7.95 -9.25 3.80
CA THR A 76 -7.12 -10.43 3.52
C THR A 76 -7.94 -11.69 3.31
N ALA A 77 -9.26 -11.59 3.09
CA ALA A 77 -10.15 -12.75 3.03
C ALA A 77 -9.98 -13.61 1.77
N ILE A 78 -9.41 -13.08 0.70
CA ILE A 78 -9.25 -13.78 -0.59
C ILE A 78 -7.77 -13.95 -0.88
N ALA A 79 -7.33 -15.20 -1.04
CA ALA A 79 -5.97 -15.53 -1.45
C ALA A 79 -5.74 -15.17 -2.93
N GLY A 80 -4.56 -14.68 -3.26
CA GLY A 80 -4.23 -14.29 -4.63
C GLY A 80 -3.03 -13.35 -4.75
N GLU A 81 -2.78 -12.92 -5.98
CA GLU A 81 -1.79 -11.89 -6.27
C GLU A 81 -2.47 -10.55 -6.52
N TYR A 82 -1.90 -9.53 -5.90
CA TYR A 82 -2.43 -8.18 -5.93
C TYR A 82 -1.36 -7.17 -6.29
N GLU A 83 -1.83 -6.06 -6.85
CA GLU A 83 -1.07 -4.83 -7.02
C GLU A 83 -1.68 -3.77 -6.11
N ALA A 84 -0.81 -2.99 -5.47
CA ALA A 84 -1.23 -1.94 -4.57
C ALA A 84 -0.43 -0.65 -4.78
N ASP A 85 -1.03 0.45 -4.36
CA ASP A 85 -0.40 1.76 -4.33
C ASP A 85 -0.88 2.59 -3.12
N TRP A 86 -0.12 3.65 -2.85
CA TRP A 86 -0.45 4.69 -1.89
C TRP A 86 -0.86 5.93 -2.65
N LYS A 87 -2.10 6.38 -2.49
CA LYS A 87 -2.53 7.71 -2.95
C LYS A 87 -2.43 8.70 -1.81
N VAL A 88 -1.59 9.71 -1.99
CA VAL A 88 -1.46 10.84 -1.07
C VAL A 88 -2.24 12.02 -1.63
N THR A 89 -3.04 12.66 -0.80
CA THR A 89 -3.66 13.97 -1.08
C THR A 89 -2.97 15.00 -0.21
N PHE A 90 -2.55 16.11 -0.81
CA PHE A 90 -1.90 17.22 -0.13
C PHE A 90 -2.91 18.33 0.19
N THR A 91 -2.54 19.18 1.15
CA THR A 91 -3.24 20.43 1.42
C THR A 91 -3.35 21.24 0.12
N GLY A 92 -4.55 21.71 -0.21
CA GLY A 92 -4.85 22.34 -1.50
C GLY A 92 -5.35 21.37 -2.59
N GLY A 93 -5.40 20.06 -2.31
CA GLY A 93 -6.11 19.07 -3.13
C GLY A 93 -5.27 18.38 -4.21
N ALA A 94 -4.00 18.75 -4.38
CA ALA A 94 -3.08 18.02 -5.26
C ALA A 94 -2.91 16.57 -4.77
N THR A 95 -2.74 15.62 -5.70
CA THR A 95 -2.57 14.21 -5.36
C THR A 95 -1.34 13.61 -6.03
N ALA A 96 -0.65 12.71 -5.33
CA ALA A 96 0.42 11.88 -5.89
C ALA A 96 0.17 10.41 -5.55
N THR A 97 0.60 9.49 -6.43
CA THR A 97 0.47 8.04 -6.24
C THR A 97 1.86 7.40 -6.19
N PHE A 98 2.05 6.47 -5.26
CA PHE A 98 3.33 5.81 -5.02
C PHE A 98 3.18 4.28 -4.94
N PRO A 99 4.09 3.50 -5.52
CA PRO A 99 5.23 3.93 -6.34
C PRO A 99 4.79 4.67 -7.62
N SER A 100 5.60 5.62 -8.10
CA SER A 100 5.22 6.48 -9.24
C SER A 100 5.35 5.79 -10.60
N GLY A 101 6.22 4.78 -10.71
CA GLY A 101 6.48 4.04 -11.94
C GLY A 101 6.14 2.54 -11.88
N SER A 102 5.55 2.07 -10.78
CA SER A 102 5.23 0.65 -10.56
C SER A 102 4.12 0.50 -9.51
N TYR A 103 3.90 -0.74 -9.06
CA TYR A 103 2.99 -1.07 -7.99
C TYR A 103 3.72 -1.91 -6.93
N LEU A 104 3.25 -1.83 -5.69
CA LEU A 104 3.58 -2.83 -4.68
C LEU A 104 2.92 -4.15 -5.07
N ARG A 105 3.70 -5.22 -5.08
CA ARG A 105 3.23 -6.59 -5.32
C ARG A 105 2.94 -7.26 -3.99
N VAL A 106 1.67 -7.52 -3.74
CA VAL A 106 1.19 -8.16 -2.53
C VAL A 106 0.77 -9.59 -2.84
N LEU A 107 1.27 -10.56 -2.07
CA LEU A 107 0.86 -11.96 -2.16
C LEU A 107 0.08 -12.35 -0.91
N LEU A 108 -1.18 -12.68 -1.11
CA LEU A 108 -2.07 -13.27 -0.12
C LEU A 108 -2.08 -14.79 -0.29
N LEU A 109 -1.51 -15.51 0.67
CA LEU A 109 -1.43 -16.97 0.64
C LEU A 109 -2.67 -17.60 1.29
N PRO A 110 -3.21 -18.70 0.75
CA PRO A 110 -4.32 -19.39 1.40
C PRO A 110 -3.91 -19.87 2.80
N LYS A 111 -4.85 -19.84 3.73
CA LYS A 111 -4.68 -20.46 5.05
C LYS A 111 -4.80 -21.98 4.90
N ILE A 112 -4.04 -22.72 5.71
CA ILE A 112 -4.19 -24.18 5.80
C ILE A 112 -5.47 -24.46 6.59
N VAL A 113 -6.34 -25.30 6.04
CA VAL A 113 -7.55 -25.82 6.69
C VAL A 113 -7.27 -27.10 7.44
#